data_AF-A0A969L7M9-F1
#
_entry.id   AF-A0A969L7M9-F1
#
_cell.length_a   1.000
_cell.length_b   1.000
_cell.length_c   1.000
_cell.angle_alpha   90.00
_cell.angle_beta   90.00
_cell.angle_gamma   90.00
#
_symmetry.space_group_name_H-M   'P 1'
#
loop_
_entity.id
_entity.type
_entity.pdbx_description
1 polymer ?
#
loop_
_entity_poly.entity_id
_entity_poly.type
_entity_poly.pdbx_seq_one_letter_code
_entity_poly.pdbx_strand_id
1 'polypeptide(L)'
;MSIEQPTTYQLLNRLKTVAGHLRGVQRMVETQAYCIDIIKQTQAVQRALDKVSSLLLEAHLNGEVTGVLRTADQDERARIVNQLLAVFHLAAGSAPSAPSLTDVNDRTAWLQQLEEQVRALQDLLETDSAPVQTIAGVQQVQRMLNAFQGRVLADHLNGCVTTAIRSDQPAERERVVRELLQVFTASTTLG
;
A
#
# COMPACT_ATOMS: atom_id res chain seq x y z
N MET A 1 -19.79 -13.95 5.21
CA MET A 1 -18.99 -14.67 6.21
C MET A 1 -18.06 -13.67 6.88
N SER A 2 -18.11 -13.62 8.20
CA SER A 2 -17.37 -12.72 9.07
C SER A 2 -15.94 -13.21 9.29
N ILE A 3 -14.97 -12.31 9.49
CA ILE A 3 -13.60 -12.69 9.84
C ILE A 3 -13.59 -13.15 11.31
N GLU A 4 -12.97 -14.29 11.63
CA GLU A 4 -12.88 -14.75 13.02
C GLU A 4 -12.22 -13.71 13.94
N GLN A 5 -12.82 -13.48 15.11
CA GLN A 5 -12.44 -12.46 16.10
C GLN A 5 -10.93 -12.37 16.43
N PRO A 6 -10.17 -13.47 16.66
CA PRO A 6 -8.73 -13.38 16.92
C PRO A 6 -7.94 -12.81 15.74
N THR A 7 -8.38 -13.06 14.50
CA THR A 7 -7.76 -12.52 13.29
C THR A 7 -8.06 -11.04 13.13
N THR A 8 -9.30 -10.61 13.40
CA THR A 8 -9.71 -9.20 13.35
C THR A 8 -8.87 -8.32 14.28
N TYR A 9 -8.61 -8.75 15.51
CA TYR A 9 -7.73 -8.02 16.44
C TYR A 9 -6.31 -7.85 15.89
N GLN A 10 -5.73 -8.91 15.31
CA GLN A 10 -4.39 -8.86 14.72
C GLN A 10 -4.33 -7.90 13.52
N LEU A 11 -5.35 -7.92 12.66
CA LEU A 11 -5.45 -7.03 11.49
C LEU A 11 -5.58 -5.57 11.93
N LEU A 12 -6.45 -5.27 12.90
CA LEU A 12 -6.61 -3.92 13.46
C LEU A 12 -5.31 -3.39 14.04
N ASN A 13 -4.56 -4.21 14.79
CA ASN A 13 -3.28 -3.77 15.35
C ASN A 13 -2.27 -3.41 14.25
N ARG A 14 -2.23 -4.18 13.16
CA ARG A 14 -1.38 -3.87 12.00
C ARG A 14 -1.80 -2.59 11.29
N LEU A 15 -3.09 -2.37 11.10
CA LEU A 15 -3.59 -1.12 10.52
C LEU A 15 -3.31 0.10 11.41
N LYS A 16 -3.32 -0.06 12.75
CA LYS A 16 -2.87 1.01 13.67
C LYS A 16 -1.39 1.33 13.50
N THR A 17 -0.54 0.32 13.32
CA THR A 17 0.88 0.51 12.98
C THR A 17 1.05 1.22 11.63
N VAL A 18 0.31 0.81 10.61
CA VAL A 18 0.28 1.48 9.29
C VAL A 18 -0.05 2.96 9.45
N ALA A 19 -1.13 3.30 10.17
CA ALA A 19 -1.51 4.68 10.43
C ALA A 19 -0.44 5.47 11.20
N GLY A 20 0.29 4.83 12.12
CA GLY A 20 1.43 5.44 12.82
C GLY A 20 2.59 5.76 11.88
N HIS A 21 2.92 4.82 10.99
CA HIS A 21 3.99 5.01 10.00
C HIS A 21 3.64 6.10 8.98
N LEU A 22 2.37 6.18 8.53
CA LEU A 22 1.90 7.23 7.63
C LEU A 22 2.03 8.63 8.23
N ARG A 23 1.62 8.81 9.49
CA ARG A 23 1.87 10.05 10.23
C ARG A 23 3.36 10.40 10.32
N GLY A 24 4.22 9.38 10.39
CA GLY A 24 5.68 9.55 10.29
C GLY A 24 6.12 10.09 8.93
N VAL A 25 5.63 9.47 7.84
CA VAL A 25 5.89 9.93 6.47
C VAL A 25 5.42 11.36 6.27
N GLN A 26 4.24 11.72 6.79
CA GLN A 26 3.73 13.09 6.70
C GLN A 26 4.70 14.09 7.32
N ARG A 27 5.16 13.84 8.55
CA ARG A 27 6.16 14.71 9.18
C ARG A 27 7.44 14.80 8.37
N MET A 28 7.91 13.69 7.80
CA MET A 28 9.12 13.68 6.96
C MET A 28 8.94 14.54 5.71
N VAL A 29 7.75 14.57 5.10
CA VAL A 29 7.46 15.45 3.97
C VAL A 29 7.40 16.91 4.40
N GLU A 30 6.72 17.21 5.51
CA GLU A 30 6.61 18.57 6.07
C GLU A 30 7.98 19.15 6.42
N THR A 31 8.89 18.33 6.97
CA THR A 31 10.24 18.75 7.34
C THR A 31 11.27 18.62 6.21
N GLN A 32 10.84 18.31 4.98
CA GLN A 32 11.72 18.12 3.81
C GLN A 32 12.86 17.12 4.08
N ALA A 33 12.53 16.00 4.75
CA ALA A 33 13.48 14.92 4.99
C ALA A 33 14.00 14.32 3.68
N TYR A 34 15.13 13.61 3.78
CA TYR A 34 15.80 13.04 2.62
C TYR A 34 14.90 12.04 1.89
N CYS A 35 14.82 12.18 0.56
CA CYS A 35 13.87 11.43 -0.28
C CYS A 35 14.03 9.91 -0.15
N ILE A 36 15.26 9.42 0.03
CA ILE A 36 15.55 7.99 0.26
C ILE A 36 14.86 7.48 1.52
N ASP A 37 14.88 8.25 2.59
CA ASP A 37 14.29 7.85 3.86
C ASP A 37 12.77 7.83 3.77
N ILE A 38 12.18 8.78 3.05
CA ILE A 38 10.74 8.81 2.75
C ILE A 38 10.33 7.56 1.95
N ILE A 39 11.11 7.20 0.92
CA ILE A 39 10.87 5.98 0.13
C ILE A 39 10.95 4.73 1.01
N LYS A 40 12.01 4.58 1.81
CA LYS A 40 12.16 3.43 2.72
C LYS A 40 11.00 3.32 3.71
N GLN A 41 10.55 4.44 4.26
CA GLN A 41 9.46 4.47 5.22
C GLN A 41 8.13 4.09 4.57
N THR A 42 7.82 4.61 3.38
CA THR A 42 6.61 4.23 2.63
C THR A 42 6.62 2.76 2.20
N GLN A 43 7.78 2.20 1.90
CA GLN A 43 7.93 0.77 1.66
C GLN A 43 7.67 -0.09 2.90
N ALA A 44 8.05 0.39 4.08
CA ALA A 44 7.69 -0.29 5.32
C ALA A 44 6.17 -0.32 5.52
N VAL A 45 5.46 0.72 5.07
CA VAL A 45 3.99 0.75 5.06
C VAL A 45 3.42 -0.28 4.07
N GLN A 46 3.93 -0.33 2.84
CA GLN A 46 3.51 -1.31 1.83
C GLN A 46 3.66 -2.74 2.35
N ARG A 47 4.82 -3.09 2.92
CA ARG A 47 5.05 -4.43 3.50
C ARG A 47 4.08 -4.77 4.63
N ALA A 48 3.72 -3.79 5.45
CA ALA A 48 2.73 -4.00 6.51
C ALA A 48 1.34 -4.27 5.91
N LEU A 49 0.96 -3.57 4.84
CA LEU A 49 -0.29 -3.78 4.09
C LEU A 49 -0.30 -5.13 3.37
N ASP A 50 0.82 -5.56 2.78
CA ASP A 50 0.94 -6.89 2.14
C ASP A 50 0.69 -8.01 3.15
N LYS A 51 1.19 -7.83 4.37
CA LYS A 51 0.93 -8.78 5.46
C LYS A 51 -0.54 -8.78 5.89
N VAL A 52 -1.21 -7.62 5.89
CA VAL A 52 -2.66 -7.53 6.13
C VAL A 52 -3.42 -8.30 5.05
N SER A 53 -3.12 -8.07 3.76
CA SER A 53 -3.73 -8.81 2.65
C SER A 53 -3.52 -10.32 2.75
N SER A 54 -2.31 -10.76 3.10
CA SER A 54 -1.99 -12.18 3.24
C SER A 54 -2.78 -12.86 4.37
N LEU A 55 -2.90 -12.21 5.52
CA LEU A 55 -3.68 -12.72 6.66
C LEU A 55 -5.18 -12.76 6.36
N LEU A 56 -5.70 -11.74 5.67
CA LEU A 56 -7.08 -11.70 5.22
C LEU A 56 -7.38 -12.84 4.24
N LEU A 57 -6.49 -13.02 3.26
CA LEU A 57 -6.61 -14.11 2.28
C LEU A 57 -6.60 -15.47 2.99
N GLU A 58 -5.64 -15.72 3.87
CA GLU A 58 -5.53 -16.98 4.63
C GLU A 58 -6.80 -17.28 5.43
N ALA A 59 -7.31 -16.29 6.19
CA ALA A 59 -8.54 -16.44 6.97
C ALA A 59 -9.77 -16.71 6.10
N HIS A 60 -9.87 -16.02 4.96
CA HIS A 60 -10.98 -16.18 4.03
C HIS A 60 -10.96 -17.57 3.37
N LEU A 61 -9.80 -17.99 2.83
CA LEU A 61 -9.62 -19.30 2.21
C LEU A 61 -9.98 -20.43 3.19
N ASN A 62 -9.50 -20.37 4.44
CA ASN A 62 -9.77 -21.41 5.43
C ASN A 62 -11.27 -21.57 5.74
N GLY A 63 -11.99 -20.45 5.87
CA GLY A 63 -13.44 -20.49 6.11
C GLY A 63 -14.24 -20.98 4.91
N GLU A 64 -13.92 -20.47 3.71
CA GLU A 64 -14.68 -20.77 2.49
C GLU A 64 -14.43 -22.19 1.97
N VAL A 65 -13.19 -22.69 2.02
CA VAL A 65 -12.89 -24.08 1.65
C VAL A 65 -13.64 -25.05 2.57
N THR A 66 -13.71 -24.74 3.87
CA THR A 66 -14.49 -25.55 4.82
C THR A 66 -15.99 -25.52 4.47
N GLY A 67 -16.54 -24.38 4.06
CA GLY A 67 -17.92 -24.24 3.59
C GLY A 67 -18.21 -25.07 2.33
N VAL A 68 -17.34 -24.99 1.32
CA VAL A 68 -17.43 -25.77 0.07
C VAL A 68 -17.47 -27.26 0.33
N LEU A 69 -16.62 -27.76 1.24
CA LEU A 69 -16.54 -29.18 1.57
C LEU A 69 -17.77 -29.71 2.33
N ARG A 70 -18.49 -28.83 3.03
CA ARG A 70 -19.63 -29.21 3.89
C ARG A 70 -20.99 -29.05 3.21
N THR A 71 -21.10 -28.23 2.18
CA THR A 71 -22.37 -27.99 1.49
C THR A 71 -22.68 -29.08 0.46
N ALA A 72 -23.91 -29.60 0.49
CA ALA A 72 -24.46 -30.48 -0.54
C ALA A 72 -25.19 -29.70 -1.65
N ASP A 73 -25.44 -28.40 -1.44
CA ASP A 73 -26.11 -27.52 -2.39
C ASP A 73 -25.11 -27.02 -3.45
N GLN A 74 -25.44 -27.26 -4.73
CA GLN A 74 -24.60 -26.85 -5.85
C GLN A 74 -24.58 -25.34 -6.08
N ASP A 75 -25.70 -24.65 -5.84
CA ASP A 75 -25.77 -23.21 -6.04
C ASP A 75 -24.95 -22.48 -4.97
N GLU A 76 -25.04 -22.93 -3.73
CA GLU A 76 -24.22 -22.40 -2.65
C GLU A 76 -22.74 -22.70 -2.87
N ARG A 77 -22.39 -23.90 -3.35
CA ARG A 77 -21.01 -24.23 -3.72
C ARG A 77 -20.47 -23.31 -4.81
N ALA A 78 -21.25 -23.04 -5.85
CA ALA A 78 -20.85 -22.15 -6.94
C ALA A 78 -20.64 -20.71 -6.45
N ARG A 79 -21.48 -20.22 -5.52
CA ARG A 79 -21.30 -18.90 -4.90
C ARG A 79 -19.98 -18.78 -4.16
N ILE A 80 -19.64 -19.76 -3.31
CA ILE A 80 -18.39 -19.73 -2.53
C ILE A 80 -17.18 -19.79 -3.47
N VAL A 81 -17.20 -20.63 -4.52
CA VAL A 81 -16.12 -20.68 -5.52
C VAL A 81 -15.92 -19.33 -6.23
N ASN A 82 -17.01 -18.63 -6.56
CA ASN A 82 -16.90 -17.30 -7.16
C ASN A 82 -16.31 -16.26 -6.19
N GLN A 83 -16.59 -16.37 -4.88
CA GLN A 83 -15.97 -15.50 -3.86
C GLN A 83 -14.47 -15.76 -3.74
N LEU A 84 -14.04 -17.03 -3.70
CA LEU A 84 -12.63 -17.42 -3.73
C LEU A 84 -11.89 -16.82 -4.94
N LEU A 85 -12.48 -16.90 -6.14
CA LEU A 85 -11.89 -16.34 -7.36
C LEU A 85 -11.81 -14.81 -7.32
N ALA A 86 -12.83 -14.13 -6.80
CA ALA A 86 -12.83 -12.68 -6.67
C ALA A 86 -11.71 -12.18 -5.75
N VAL A 87 -11.53 -12.84 -4.59
CA VAL A 87 -10.43 -12.53 -3.67
C VAL A 87 -9.07 -12.81 -4.29
N PHE A 88 -8.93 -13.90 -5.04
CA PHE A 88 -7.68 -14.21 -5.75
C PHE A 88 -7.32 -13.15 -6.80
N HIS A 89 -8.27 -12.71 -7.62
CA HIS A 89 -8.05 -11.65 -8.61
C HIS A 89 -7.67 -10.32 -7.97
N LEU A 90 -8.27 -9.98 -6.83
CA LEU A 90 -7.84 -8.83 -6.05
C LEU A 90 -6.41 -9.05 -5.58
N ALA A 91 -6.11 -10.11 -4.81
CA ALA A 91 -4.76 -10.36 -4.31
C ALA A 91 -3.66 -10.36 -5.41
N ALA A 92 -3.97 -10.81 -6.63
CA ALA A 92 -3.07 -10.81 -7.77
C ALA A 92 -2.81 -9.43 -8.42
N GLY A 93 -3.48 -8.36 -7.97
CA GLY A 93 -3.25 -7.00 -8.45
C GLY A 93 -4.00 -6.63 -9.73
N SER A 94 -4.96 -7.44 -10.18
CA SER A 94 -5.65 -7.32 -11.47
C SER A 94 -6.75 -6.24 -11.53
N ALA A 95 -6.82 -5.33 -10.55
CA ALA A 95 -7.91 -4.36 -10.43
C ALA A 95 -7.75 -3.15 -11.39
N PRO A 96 -8.86 -2.55 -11.89
CA PRO A 96 -8.82 -1.46 -12.85
C PRO A 96 -8.08 -0.23 -12.31
N SER A 97 -7.54 0.55 -13.26
CA SER A 97 -6.66 1.72 -13.09
C SER A 97 -7.01 2.61 -11.89
N ALA A 98 -5.97 2.98 -11.13
CA ALA A 98 -6.05 3.89 -10.00
C ALA A 98 -6.87 5.16 -10.31
N PRO A 99 -7.68 5.67 -9.37
CA PRO A 99 -8.41 6.92 -9.58
C PRO A 99 -7.43 8.06 -9.88
N SER A 100 -7.84 9.01 -10.74
CA SER A 100 -7.05 10.20 -11.02
C SER A 100 -6.88 10.97 -9.71
N LEU A 101 -5.64 11.02 -9.24
CA LEU A 101 -5.28 11.71 -8.02
C LEU A 101 -5.63 13.20 -8.16
N THR A 102 -6.25 13.75 -7.12
CA THR A 102 -6.27 15.17 -6.80
C THR A 102 -4.90 15.80 -7.05
N ASP A 103 -4.88 17.07 -7.48
CA ASP A 103 -3.69 17.80 -7.93
C ASP A 103 -2.44 17.46 -7.11
N VAL A 104 -1.48 16.88 -7.83
CA VAL A 104 -0.23 16.32 -7.34
C VAL A 104 0.65 17.32 -6.58
N ASN A 105 0.40 18.62 -6.75
CA ASN A 105 1.20 19.67 -6.14
C ASN A 105 0.93 19.88 -4.65
N ASP A 106 -0.19 19.39 -4.11
CA ASP A 106 -0.48 19.47 -2.66
C ASP A 106 -0.14 18.15 -1.96
N ARG A 107 1.12 18.02 -1.54
CA ARG A 107 1.61 16.83 -0.81
C ARG A 107 0.83 16.60 0.50
N THR A 108 0.35 17.67 1.14
CA THR A 108 -0.37 17.60 2.41
C THR A 108 -1.78 17.06 2.20
N ALA A 109 -2.52 17.58 1.22
CA ALA A 109 -3.85 17.07 0.86
C ALA A 109 -3.78 15.59 0.46
N TRP A 110 -2.72 15.20 -0.24
CA TRP A 110 -2.51 13.80 -0.64
C TRP A 110 -2.32 12.87 0.57
N LEU A 111 -1.50 13.28 1.54
CA LEU A 111 -1.26 12.51 2.75
C LEU A 111 -2.51 12.40 3.62
N GLN A 112 -3.29 13.46 3.73
CA GLN A 112 -4.58 13.44 4.43
C GLN A 112 -5.55 12.43 3.80
N GLN A 113 -5.65 12.41 2.47
CA GLN A 113 -6.48 11.43 1.77
C GLN A 113 -6.01 10.00 2.04
N LEU A 114 -4.69 9.76 2.11
CA LEU A 114 -4.15 8.44 2.42
C LEU A 114 -4.50 7.99 3.85
N GLU A 115 -4.41 8.90 4.83
CA GLU A 115 -4.81 8.61 6.21
C GLU A 115 -6.30 8.31 6.32
N GLU A 116 -7.15 9.02 5.57
CA GLU A 116 -8.58 8.77 5.51
C GLU A 116 -8.89 7.36 4.96
N GLN A 117 -8.20 6.93 3.90
CA GLN A 117 -8.37 5.57 3.37
C GLN A 117 -7.92 4.48 4.36
N VAL A 118 -6.85 4.72 5.13
CA VAL A 118 -6.43 3.78 6.18
C VAL A 118 -7.42 3.75 7.34
N ARG A 119 -8.05 4.88 7.68
CA ARG A 119 -9.13 4.91 8.68
C ARG A 119 -10.35 4.13 8.19
N ALA A 120 -10.78 4.34 6.95
CA ALA A 120 -11.88 3.59 6.35
C ALA A 120 -11.63 2.07 6.37
N LEU A 121 -10.37 1.63 6.19
CA LEU A 121 -9.99 0.23 6.35
C LEU A 121 -10.15 -0.31 7.78
N GLN A 122 -9.85 0.50 8.78
CA GLN A 122 -10.08 0.14 10.19
C GLN A 122 -11.57 -0.01 10.47
N ASP A 123 -12.39 0.93 9.98
CA ASP A 123 -13.84 0.90 10.13
C ASP A 123 -14.47 -0.34 9.47
N LEU A 124 -13.97 -0.76 8.30
CA LEU A 124 -14.41 -1.99 7.64
C LEU A 124 -14.16 -3.25 8.51
N LEU A 125 -13.04 -3.31 9.22
CA LEU A 125 -12.73 -4.43 10.11
C LEU A 125 -13.57 -4.40 11.39
N GLU A 126 -13.92 -3.21 11.91
CA GLU A 126 -14.75 -3.08 13.11
C GLU A 126 -16.23 -3.40 12.85
N THR A 127 -16.70 -3.15 11.64
CA THR A 127 -18.09 -3.38 11.22
C THR A 127 -18.37 -4.78 10.66
N ASP A 128 -17.41 -5.69 10.78
CA ASP A 128 -17.51 -7.07 10.25
C ASP A 128 -17.83 -7.12 8.74
N SER A 129 -17.20 -6.22 7.99
CA SER A 129 -17.36 -6.12 6.54
C SER A 129 -16.79 -7.35 5.81
N ALA A 130 -17.27 -7.60 4.59
CA ALA A 130 -16.86 -8.77 3.82
C ALA A 130 -15.35 -8.73 3.49
N PRO A 131 -14.60 -9.85 3.59
CA PRO A 131 -13.16 -9.90 3.33
C PRO A 131 -12.74 -9.30 1.97
N VAL A 132 -13.55 -9.50 0.93
CA VAL A 132 -13.38 -8.90 -0.41
C VAL A 132 -13.26 -7.38 -0.34
N GLN A 133 -14.10 -6.71 0.45
CA GLN A 133 -14.11 -5.25 0.58
C GLN A 133 -12.86 -4.76 1.31
N THR A 134 -12.45 -5.46 2.37
CA THR A 134 -11.23 -5.13 3.12
C THR A 134 -9.99 -5.28 2.22
N ILE A 135 -9.88 -6.37 1.47
CA ILE A 135 -8.77 -6.57 0.53
C ILE A 135 -8.75 -5.47 -0.53
N ALA A 136 -9.90 -5.14 -1.13
CA ALA A 136 -9.99 -4.06 -2.11
C ALA A 136 -9.53 -2.70 -1.54
N GLY A 137 -9.88 -2.40 -0.29
CA GLY A 137 -9.40 -1.20 0.39
C GLY A 137 -7.88 -1.21 0.63
N VAL A 138 -7.29 -2.36 1.01
CA VAL A 138 -5.84 -2.48 1.20
C VAL A 138 -5.10 -2.20 -0.10
N GLN A 139 -5.60 -2.73 -1.21
CA GLN A 139 -5.04 -2.46 -2.53
C GLN A 139 -5.15 -1.00 -2.95
N GLN A 140 -6.24 -0.33 -2.58
CA GLN A 140 -6.39 1.10 -2.84
C GLN A 140 -5.29 1.91 -2.13
N VAL A 141 -5.02 1.61 -0.86
CA VAL A 141 -3.94 2.25 -0.09
C VAL A 141 -2.57 1.94 -0.70
N GLN A 142 -2.31 0.71 -1.13
CA GLN A 142 -1.06 0.34 -1.82
C GLN A 142 -0.86 1.14 -3.12
N ARG A 143 -1.90 1.28 -3.95
CA ARG A 143 -1.85 2.09 -5.19
C ARG A 143 -1.52 3.55 -4.89
N MET A 144 -2.13 4.11 -3.85
CA MET A 144 -1.81 5.46 -3.40
C MET A 144 -0.33 5.57 -3.02
N LEU A 145 0.19 4.67 -2.17
CA LEU A 145 1.60 4.68 -1.78
C LEU A 145 2.55 4.60 -2.98
N ASN A 146 2.25 3.76 -3.98
CA ASN A 146 3.04 3.66 -5.21
C ASN A 146 3.07 5.00 -5.97
N ALA A 147 1.93 5.66 -6.10
CA ALA A 147 1.85 6.95 -6.77
C ALA A 147 2.64 8.05 -6.03
N PHE A 148 2.64 8.03 -4.71
CA PHE A 148 3.44 8.96 -3.91
C PHE A 148 4.94 8.71 -4.05
N GLN A 149 5.38 7.46 -4.01
CA GLN A 149 6.78 7.10 -4.27
C GLN A 149 7.25 7.56 -5.65
N GLY A 150 6.42 7.38 -6.68
CA GLY A 150 6.72 7.87 -8.04
C GLY A 150 6.94 9.38 -8.09
N ARG A 151 6.20 10.16 -7.29
CA ARG A 151 6.39 11.62 -7.18
C ARG A 151 7.63 12.01 -6.41
N VAL A 152 7.87 11.41 -5.23
CA VAL A 152 9.08 11.66 -4.44
C VAL A 152 10.33 11.36 -5.28
N LEU A 153 10.28 10.28 -6.05
CA LEU A 153 11.31 9.94 -7.02
C LEU A 153 11.47 11.01 -8.10
N ALA A 154 10.38 11.41 -8.76
CA ALA A 154 10.43 12.43 -9.81
C ALA A 154 11.01 13.77 -9.32
N ASP A 155 10.59 14.24 -8.15
CA ASP A 155 11.10 15.47 -7.52
C ASP A 155 12.61 15.35 -7.23
N HIS A 156 13.05 14.22 -6.68
CA HIS A 156 14.47 13.97 -6.43
C HIS A 156 15.28 13.94 -7.73
N LEU A 157 14.82 13.20 -8.75
CA LEU A 157 15.49 13.11 -10.05
C LEU A 157 15.65 14.50 -10.68
N ASN A 158 14.58 15.31 -10.70
CA ASN A 158 14.63 16.66 -11.26
C ASN A 158 15.64 17.56 -10.53
N GLY A 159 15.63 17.55 -9.20
CA GLY A 159 16.57 18.35 -8.40
C GLY A 159 18.02 17.91 -8.60
N CYS A 160 18.29 16.62 -8.44
CA CYS A 160 19.63 16.06 -8.55
C CYS A 160 20.21 16.19 -9.96
N VAL A 161 19.46 15.80 -11.00
CA VAL A 161 19.92 15.90 -12.39
C VAL A 161 20.19 17.36 -12.77
N THR A 162 19.33 18.29 -12.37
CA THR A 162 19.54 19.72 -12.63
C THR A 162 20.84 20.22 -11.97
N THR A 163 21.10 19.83 -10.72
CA THR A 163 22.34 20.18 -10.02
C THR A 163 23.57 19.58 -10.70
N ALA A 164 23.52 18.31 -11.12
CA ALA A 164 24.64 17.67 -11.80
C ALA A 164 24.95 18.28 -13.17
N ILE A 165 23.93 18.61 -13.97
CA ILE A 165 24.12 19.25 -15.29
C ILE A 165 24.74 20.64 -15.14
N ARG A 166 24.38 21.38 -14.09
CA ARG A 166 24.87 22.74 -13.84
C ARG A 166 26.20 22.82 -13.09
N SER A 167 26.71 21.70 -12.55
CA SER A 167 27.93 21.71 -11.73
C SER A 167 29.18 21.53 -12.60
N ASP A 168 30.10 22.47 -12.50
CA ASP A 168 31.40 22.42 -13.15
C ASP A 168 32.35 21.42 -12.47
N GLN A 169 32.04 21.02 -11.23
CA GLN A 169 32.90 20.19 -10.39
C GLN A 169 32.66 18.68 -10.62
N PRO A 170 33.68 17.91 -11.07
CA PRO A 170 33.54 16.46 -11.30
C PRO A 170 33.10 15.67 -10.07
N ALA A 171 33.62 16.02 -8.88
CA ALA A 171 33.29 15.34 -7.63
C ALA A 171 31.80 15.47 -7.26
N GLU A 172 31.17 16.61 -7.58
CA GLU A 172 29.76 16.83 -7.30
C GLU A 172 28.87 16.05 -8.27
N ARG A 173 29.24 15.99 -9.56
CA ARG A 173 28.53 15.15 -10.55
C ARG A 173 28.56 13.67 -10.14
N GLU A 174 29.72 13.18 -9.71
CA GLU A 174 29.83 11.80 -9.21
C GLU A 174 29.01 11.54 -7.94
N ARG A 175 28.98 12.49 -7.00
CA ARG A 175 28.12 12.40 -5.81
C ARG A 175 26.66 12.26 -6.21
N VAL A 176 26.17 13.11 -7.12
CA VAL A 176 24.79 13.07 -7.58
C VAL A 176 24.46 11.73 -8.26
N VAL A 177 25.33 11.21 -9.12
CA VAL A 177 25.10 9.90 -9.76
C VAL A 177 24.96 8.79 -8.72
N ARG A 178 25.80 8.80 -7.66
CA ARG A 178 25.67 7.85 -6.55
C ARG A 178 24.32 7.99 -5.82
N GLU A 179 23.87 9.21 -5.56
CA GLU A 179 22.56 9.45 -4.92
C GLU A 179 21.38 8.97 -5.79
N LEU A 180 21.43 9.23 -7.10
CA LEU A 180 20.42 8.77 -8.05
C LEU A 180 20.31 7.23 -8.07
N LEU A 181 21.46 6.54 -8.08
CA LEU A 181 21.49 5.08 -8.03
C LEU A 181 20.97 4.52 -6.70
N GLN A 182 21.24 5.19 -5.57
CA GLN A 182 20.70 4.78 -4.28
C GLN A 182 19.18 4.95 -4.21
N VAL A 183 18.65 6.06 -4.73
CA VAL A 183 17.19 6.28 -4.82
C VAL A 183 16.53 5.24 -5.73
N PHE A 184 17.13 4.96 -6.89
CA PHE A 184 16.63 3.93 -7.81
C PHE A 184 16.63 2.55 -7.15
N THR A 185 17.73 2.16 -6.52
CA THR A 185 17.82 0.88 -5.80
C THR A 185 16.77 0.83 -4.69
N ALA A 186 16.63 1.92 -3.92
CA ALA A 186 15.60 2.00 -2.89
C ALA A 186 14.21 1.78 -3.49
N SER A 187 13.85 2.41 -4.60
CA SER A 187 12.52 2.26 -5.21
C SER A 187 12.28 0.91 -5.90
N THR A 188 13.32 0.25 -6.43
CA THR A 188 13.18 -1.01 -7.21
C THR A 188 13.43 -2.29 -6.43
N THR A 189 13.92 -2.27 -5.19
CA THR A 189 14.20 -3.49 -4.39
C THR A 189 12.91 -4.24 -3.96
N LEU A 190 11.78 -4.00 -4.62
CA LEU A 190 10.46 -4.58 -4.32
C LEU A 190 9.69 -5.03 -5.58
N GLY A 191 10.41 -5.42 -6.63
CA GLY A 191 9.86 -6.24 -7.72
C GLY A 191 9.98 -7.73 -7.42
#